data_AF-A0A6P2FDY8-F1
#
_entry.id   AF-A0A6P2FDY8-F1
#
_cell.length_a   1.000
_cell.length_b   1.000
_cell.length_c   1.000
_cell.angle_alpha   90.00
_cell.angle_beta   90.00
_cell.angle_gamma   90.00
#
_symmetry.space_group_name_H-M   'P 1'
#
loop_
_entity.id
_entity.type
_entity.pdbx_description
1 polymer ?
#
loop_
_entity_poly.entity_id
_entity_poly.type
_entity_poly.pdbx_seq_one_letter_code
_entity_poly.pdbx_strand_id
1 'polypeptide(L)'
;MTRQKLRQAMPDMTTERVARLAEFAALPLSADRAAVVAVTLGAWLHDANELSAKMSAPAHLALLPATVFTHGSCLGEETPA
;
A
#
# COMPACT_ATOMS: atom_id res chain seq x y z
N MET A 1 -0.79 26.05 9.57
CA MET A 1 -0.12 25.32 8.48
C MET A 1 -1.00 24.14 8.06
N THR A 2 -1.44 24.10 6.80
CA THR A 2 -2.46 23.15 6.31
C THR A 2 -1.89 21.72 6.18
N ARG A 3 -2.67 20.69 6.56
CA ARG A 3 -2.32 19.23 6.46
C ARG A 3 -1.69 18.81 5.13
N GLN A 4 -2.02 19.53 4.04
CA GLN A 4 -1.51 19.27 2.70
C GLN A 4 -0.01 19.56 2.53
N LYS A 5 0.54 20.57 3.24
CA LYS A 5 1.99 20.88 3.20
C LYS A 5 2.84 19.83 3.91
N LEU A 6 2.28 19.09 4.88
CA LEU A 6 2.97 17.97 5.54
C LEU A 6 3.04 16.72 4.65
N ARG A 7 2.03 16.49 3.79
CA ARG A 7 2.04 15.34 2.85
C ARG A 7 3.10 15.46 1.75
N GLN A 8 3.42 16.68 1.32
CA GLN A 8 4.45 16.94 0.31
C GLN A 8 5.89 16.89 0.84
N ALA A 9 6.06 16.87 2.17
CA ALA A 9 7.37 16.86 2.83
C ALA A 9 7.70 15.50 3.47
N MET A 10 7.07 14.41 3.02
CA MET A 10 7.44 13.09 3.50
C MET A 10 8.85 12.75 2.99
N PRO A 11 9.81 12.44 3.87
CA PRO A 11 11.14 12.06 3.44
C PRO A 11 11.07 10.80 2.57
N ASP A 12 12.07 10.60 1.71
CA ASP A 12 12.22 9.38 0.91
C ASP A 12 12.22 8.12 1.79
N MET A 13 11.85 6.99 1.17
CA MET A 13 11.85 5.70 1.83
C MET A 13 13.25 5.06 1.76
N THR A 14 14.11 5.45 2.71
CA THR A 14 15.47 4.91 2.85
C THR A 14 15.50 3.55 3.56
N THR A 15 16.55 2.76 3.35
CA THR A 15 16.78 1.47 4.02
C THR A 15 16.74 1.57 5.55
N GLU A 16 17.33 2.61 6.14
CA GLU A 16 17.37 2.84 7.60
C GLU A 16 15.96 3.05 8.16
N ARG A 17 15.15 3.80 7.42
CA ARG A 17 13.76 4.07 7.78
C ARG A 17 12.91 2.81 7.70
N VAL A 18 13.12 1.98 6.68
CA VAL A 18 12.48 0.67 6.57
C VAL A 18 12.89 -0.24 7.72
N ALA A 19 14.18 -0.30 8.07
CA ALA A 19 14.66 -1.08 9.21
C ALA A 19 13.99 -0.61 10.51
N ARG A 20 13.85 0.69 10.72
CA ARG A 20 13.17 1.24 11.89
C ARG A 20 11.67 0.93 11.91
N LEU A 21 10.99 0.96 10.75
CA LEU A 21 9.58 0.54 10.64
C LEU A 21 9.40 -0.95 10.94
N ALA A 22 10.33 -1.78 10.46
CA ALA A 22 10.36 -3.22 10.73
C ALA A 22 10.49 -3.52 12.23
N GLU A 23 11.28 -2.76 12.97
CA GLU A 23 11.36 -2.87 14.43
C GLU A 23 10.02 -2.55 15.11
N PHE A 24 9.33 -1.48 14.70
CA PHE A 24 8.01 -1.14 15.24
C PHE A 24 6.93 -2.18 14.91
N ALA A 25 7.07 -2.86 13.77
CA ALA A 25 6.19 -3.94 13.36
C ALA A 25 6.54 -5.29 14.00
N ALA A 26 7.57 -5.36 14.87
CA ALA A 26 8.12 -6.60 15.40
C ALA A 26 8.49 -7.63 14.31
N LEU A 27 8.90 -7.14 13.13
CA LEU A 27 9.29 -7.91 11.95
C LEU A 27 10.70 -7.52 11.51
N PRO A 28 11.75 -7.83 12.30
CA PRO A 28 13.11 -7.40 11.98
C PRO A 28 13.55 -7.94 10.61
N LEU A 29 14.02 -7.05 9.75
CA LEU A 29 14.49 -7.37 8.41
C LEU A 29 16.02 -7.44 8.38
N SER A 30 16.57 -8.36 7.60
CA SER A 30 17.98 -8.29 7.20
C SER A 30 18.24 -7.05 6.34
N ALA A 31 19.49 -6.60 6.27
CA ALA A 31 19.88 -5.45 5.46
C ALA A 31 19.46 -5.60 3.98
N ASP A 32 19.68 -6.77 3.39
CA ASP A 32 19.29 -7.08 2.00
C ASP A 32 17.78 -6.95 1.79
N ARG A 33 16.98 -7.44 2.74
CA ARG A 33 15.52 -7.32 2.68
C ARG A 33 15.06 -5.87 2.87
N ALA A 34 15.69 -5.13 3.78
CA ALA A 34 15.39 -3.72 4.00
C ALA A 34 15.65 -2.88 2.74
N ALA A 35 16.72 -3.16 2.00
CA ALA A 35 17.03 -2.47 0.74
C ALA A 35 15.97 -2.75 -0.35
N VAL A 36 15.54 -3.99 -0.52
CA VAL A 36 14.47 -4.36 -1.49
C VAL A 36 13.14 -3.71 -1.12
N VAL A 37 12.80 -3.72 0.17
CA VAL A 37 11.56 -3.13 0.68
C VAL A 37 11.57 -1.60 0.54
N ALA A 38 12.72 -0.96 0.74
CA ALA A 38 12.87 0.50 0.56
C ALA A 38 12.51 0.96 -0.86
N VAL A 39 13.02 0.26 -1.88
CA VAL A 39 12.69 0.56 -3.29
C VAL A 39 11.20 0.35 -3.56
N THR A 40 10.65 -0.78 -3.12
CA THR A 40 9.24 -1.13 -3.33
C THR A 40 8.31 -0.10 -2.67
N LEU A 41 8.56 0.21 -1.40
CA LEU A 41 7.76 1.17 -0.65
C LEU A 41 7.94 2.58 -1.18
N GLY A 42 9.13 2.97 -1.65
CA GLY A 42 9.38 4.27 -2.25
C GLY A 42 8.48 4.52 -3.47
N ALA A 43 8.40 3.54 -4.38
CA ALA A 43 7.51 3.62 -5.54
C ALA A 43 6.02 3.61 -5.12
N TRP A 44 5.64 2.68 -4.25
CA TRP A 44 4.24 2.50 -3.84
C TRP A 44 3.67 3.68 -3.04
N LEU A 45 4.49 4.34 -2.20
CA LEU A 45 4.03 5.35 -1.25
C LEU A 45 3.48 6.61 -1.94
N HIS A 46 4.04 6.95 -3.10
CA HIS A 46 3.53 8.06 -3.91
C HIS A 46 2.09 7.78 -4.35
N ASP A 47 1.89 6.69 -5.08
CA ASP A 47 0.58 6.29 -5.62
C ASP A 47 -0.44 6.03 -4.50
N ALA A 48 -0.03 5.42 -3.39
CA ALA A 48 -0.88 5.18 -2.23
C ALA A 48 -1.40 6.49 -1.61
N ASN A 49 -0.56 7.54 -1.57
CA ASN A 49 -0.96 8.84 -1.05
C ASN A 49 -1.92 9.57 -1.99
N GLU A 50 -1.72 9.47 -3.30
CA GLU A 50 -2.66 10.02 -4.29
C GLU A 50 -4.03 9.34 -4.18
N LEU A 51 -4.04 8.00 -4.09
CA LEU A 51 -5.26 7.24 -3.87
C LEU A 51 -5.94 7.63 -2.55
N SER A 52 -5.18 7.76 -1.46
CA SER A 52 -5.71 8.22 -0.17
C SER A 52 -6.36 9.60 -0.28
N ALA A 53 -5.74 10.54 -1.00
CA ALA A 53 -6.31 11.86 -1.24
C ALA A 53 -7.62 11.78 -2.03
N LYS A 54 -7.66 10.98 -3.10
CA LYS A 54 -8.88 10.75 -3.89
C LYS A 54 -9.99 10.17 -3.01
N MET A 55 -9.72 9.07 -2.29
CA MET A 55 -10.73 8.40 -1.46
C MET A 55 -11.20 9.24 -0.28
N SER A 56 -10.44 10.25 0.14
CA SER A 56 -10.86 11.20 1.19
C SER A 56 -11.79 12.31 0.70
N ALA A 57 -12.03 12.44 -0.61
CA ALA A 57 -12.89 13.48 -1.15
C ALA A 57 -14.38 13.19 -0.88
N PRO A 58 -15.24 14.23 -0.72
CA PRO A 58 -16.67 14.05 -0.42
C PRO A 58 -17.42 13.11 -1.38
N ALA A 59 -17.06 13.15 -2.67
CA ALA A 59 -17.63 12.29 -3.70
C ALA A 59 -17.40 10.79 -3.49
N HIS A 60 -16.44 10.42 -2.65
CA HIS A 60 -16.00 9.04 -2.43
C HIS A 60 -16.31 8.53 -1.01
N LEU A 61 -16.95 9.33 -0.15
CA LEU A 61 -17.23 8.95 1.25
C LEU A 61 -18.17 7.76 1.40
N ALA A 62 -19.07 7.54 0.43
CA ALA A 62 -19.99 6.41 0.44
C ALA A 62 -19.40 5.15 -0.22
N LEU A 63 -18.18 5.20 -0.75
CA LEU A 63 -17.54 4.01 -1.33
C LEU A 63 -17.14 3.04 -0.21
N LEU A 64 -17.61 1.80 -0.33
CA LEU A 64 -17.18 0.69 0.52
C LEU A 64 -16.03 -0.06 -0.16
N PRO A 65 -15.04 -0.56 0.60
CA PRO A 65 -14.04 -1.45 0.05
C PRO A 65 -14.72 -2.66 -0.62
N ALA A 66 -14.23 -3.06 -1.80
CA ALA A 66 -14.61 -4.33 -2.39
C ALA A 66 -13.98 -5.46 -1.55
N THR A 67 -14.70 -5.93 -0.54
CA THR A 67 -14.25 -6.99 0.38
C THR A 67 -14.49 -8.40 -0.15
N VAL A 68 -15.21 -8.52 -1.27
CA VAL A 68 -15.45 -9.79 -1.95
C VAL A 68 -14.42 -9.95 -3.05
N PHE A 69 -13.39 -10.76 -2.79
CA PHE A 69 -12.55 -11.32 -3.83
C PHE A 69 -13.29 -12.51 -4.43
N THR A 70 -14.02 -12.30 -5.53
CA THR A 70 -14.43 -13.41 -6.38
C THR A 70 -13.18 -13.93 -7.07
N HIS A 71 -12.58 -14.99 -6.52
CA HIS A 71 -11.66 -15.80 -7.31
C HIS A 71 -12.42 -16.22 -8.57
N GLY A 72 -11.87 -15.89 -9.74
CA GLY A 72 -12.45 -16.33 -10.99
C GLY A 72 -12.66 -17.84 -10.89
N SER A 73 -13.91 -18.27 -10.99
CA SER A 73 -14.27 -19.69 -11.12
C SER A 73 -13.30 -20.30 -12.11
N CYS A 74 -12.50 -21.26 -11.65
CA CYS A 74 -11.72 -22.10 -12.54
C CYS A 74 -12.70 -22.60 -13.60
N LEU A 75 -12.54 -22.17 -14.85
CA LEU A 75 -13.30 -22.68 -15.99
C LEU A 75 -12.94 -24.17 -16.14
N GLY A 76 -13.57 -25.01 -15.33
CA GLY A 76 -13.67 -26.44 -15.52
C GLY A 76 -15.05 -26.69 -16.11
N GLU A 77 -15.10 -26.88 -17.42
CA GLU A 77 -16.25 -27.48 -18.07
C GLU A 77 -16.47 -28.87 -17.45
N GLU A 78 -17.56 -29.05 -16.72
CA GLU A 78 -18.11 -30.38 -16.48
C GLU A 78 -19.42 -30.47 -17.25
N THR A 79 -19.29 -30.94 -18.49
CA THR A 79 -20.40 -31.34 -19.36
C THR A 79 -21.25 -32.39 -18.64
N PRO A 80 -22.56 -32.17 -18.43
CA PRO A 80 -23.43 -33.22 -17.89
C PRO A 80 -23.74 -34.25 -18.98
N ALA A 81 -23.60 -35.53 -18.64
CA ALA A 81 -24.20 -36.65 -19.35
C ALA A 81 -25.50 -37.08 -18.62
#